data_AF-A0A6G1IVQ1-F1
#
_entry.id   AF-A0A6G1IVQ1-F1
#
_cell.length_a   1.000
_cell.length_b   1.000
_cell.length_c   1.000
_cell.angle_alpha   90.00
_cell.angle_beta   90.00
_cell.angle_gamma   90.00
#
_symmetry.space_group_name_H-M   'P 1'
#
loop_
_entity.id
_entity.type
_entity.pdbx_description
1 polymer ?
#
loop_
_entity_poly.entity_id
_entity_poly.type
_entity_poly.pdbx_seq_one_letter_code
_entity_poly.pdbx_strand_id
1 'polypeptide(L)' 'LTRFRDEVISPYAILSHMWGADTEEVTLDDLTNSTGKDKPGYKKIRFCGEQAARDGLEYFWIDTCC' A
#
# COMPACT_ATOMS: atom_id res chain seq x y z
N LEU A 1 -2.28 0.96 -14.27
CA LEU A 1 -3.08 0.10 -13.37
C LEU A 1 -3.21 -1.27 -14.01
N THR A 2 -2.66 -2.31 -13.37
CA THR A 2 -2.77 -3.71 -13.82
C THR A 2 -4.02 -4.32 -13.19
N ARG A 3 -4.81 -5.07 -13.97
CA ARG A 3 -5.99 -5.80 -13.47
C ARG A 3 -5.67 -7.29 -13.44
N PHE A 4 -5.89 -7.91 -12.29
CA PHE A 4 -5.79 -9.36 -12.13
C PHE A 4 -7.14 -10.00 -12.48
N ARG A 5 -7.11 -11.19 -13.11
CA ARG A 5 -8.31 -12.01 -13.37
C ARG A 5 -8.41 -13.09 -12.31
N ASP A 6 -9.62 -13.47 -11.92
CA ASP A 6 -9.90 -14.41 -10.81
C ASP A 6 -9.36 -15.84 -11.01
N GLU A 7 -8.81 -16.14 -12.18
CA GLU A 7 -8.34 -17.48 -12.54
C GLU A 7 -7.02 -17.87 -11.85
N VAL A 8 -6.17 -16.90 -11.48
CA VAL A 8 -4.92 -17.13 -10.72
C VAL A 8 -4.64 -15.94 -9.81
N ILE A 9 -4.91 -16.10 -8.51
CA ILE A 9 -4.60 -15.08 -7.50
C ILE A 9 -3.13 -15.21 -7.11
N SER A 10 -2.32 -14.19 -7.43
CA SER A 10 -0.93 -14.13 -6.96
C SER A 10 -0.90 -13.89 -5.44
N PRO A 11 -0.02 -14.58 -4.68
CA PRO A 11 0.16 -14.30 -3.26
C PRO A 11 0.45 -12.81 -3.00
N TYR A 12 -0.16 -12.24 -1.98
CA TYR A 12 0.02 -10.85 -1.61
C TYR A 12 0.04 -10.65 -0.10
N ALA A 13 0.74 -9.61 0.36
CA ALA A 13 0.69 -9.18 1.75
C ALA A 13 -0.47 -8.20 1.95
N ILE A 14 -1.03 -8.16 3.16
CA ILE A 14 -2.01 -7.14 3.54
C ILE A 14 -1.38 -6.24 4.59
N LEU A 15 -1.35 -4.93 4.34
CA LEU A 15 -1.03 -3.97 5.37
C LEU A 15 -2.24 -3.80 6.30
N SER A 16 -2.24 -4.51 7.43
CA SER A 16 -3.26 -4.36 8.46
C SER A 16 -3.18 -2.96 9.09
N HIS A 17 -4.32 -2.30 9.19
CA HIS A 17 -4.40 -0.87 9.44
C HIS A 17 -4.33 -0.52 10.94
N MET A 18 -3.54 0.51 11.27
CA MET A 18 -3.70 1.31 12.49
C MET A 18 -3.81 2.78 12.04
N TRP A 19 -5.01 3.34 12.16
CA TRP A 19 -5.37 4.69 11.71
C TRP A 19 -4.49 5.76 12.40
N GLY A 20 -3.86 6.62 11.60
CA GLY A 20 -3.45 7.97 12.04
C GLY A 20 -4.57 8.98 11.78
N ALA A 21 -4.30 10.28 11.94
CA ALA A 21 -5.24 11.31 11.48
C ALA A 21 -5.28 11.35 9.94
N ASP A 22 -6.38 11.81 9.33
CA ASP A 22 -6.53 11.89 7.86
C ASP A 22 -5.40 12.67 7.18
N THR A 23 -4.84 13.68 7.86
CA THR A 23 -3.70 14.46 7.38
C THR A 23 -2.40 13.67 7.33
N GLU A 24 -2.31 12.57 8.07
CA GLU A 24 -1.15 11.70 8.15
C GLU A 24 -1.22 10.53 7.16
N GLU A 25 -2.42 10.18 6.68
CA GLU A 25 -2.64 9.08 5.75
C GLU A 25 -2.42 9.50 4.28
N VAL A 26 -1.91 8.56 3.48
CA VAL A 26 -1.64 8.76 2.06
C VAL A 26 -2.87 8.38 1.26
N THR A 27 -3.39 9.30 0.46
CA THR A 27 -4.55 9.06 -0.42
C THR A 27 -4.12 8.40 -1.73
N LEU A 28 -5.09 7.91 -2.50
CA LEU A 28 -4.81 7.41 -3.85
C LEU A 28 -4.26 8.52 -4.77
N ASP A 29 -4.76 9.74 -4.61
CA ASP A 29 -4.30 10.90 -5.37
C ASP A 29 -2.84 11.21 -5.05
N ASP A 30 -2.46 11.13 -3.76
CA ASP A 30 -1.08 11.32 -3.32
C ASP A 30 -0.10 10.31 -3.91
N LEU A 31 -0.53 9.06 -4.11
CA LEU A 31 0.27 8.04 -4.76
C LEU A 31 0.37 8.27 -6.26
N THR A 32 -0.75 8.66 -6.89
CA THR A 32 -0.84 8.90 -8.33
C THR A 32 0.02 10.10 -8.74
N ASN A 33 -0.03 11.18 -7.95
CA ASN A 33 0.72 12.41 -8.16
C ASN A 33 2.10 12.41 -7.48
N SER A 34 2.46 11.34 -6.77
CA SER A 34 3.70 11.22 -6.00
C SER A 34 3.91 12.32 -4.93
N THR A 35 2.84 12.94 -4.45
CA THR A 35 2.85 14.03 -3.44
C THR A 35 2.79 13.51 -2.00
N GLY A 36 2.49 12.23 -1.78
CA GLY A 36 2.33 11.64 -0.44
C GLY A 36 3.62 11.28 0.30
N LYS A 37 4.80 11.46 -0.29
CA LYS A 37 6.07 10.93 0.26
C LYS A 37 6.45 11.51 1.63
N ASP A 38 6.02 12.74 1.89
CA ASP A 38 6.30 13.46 3.13
C ASP A 38 5.30 13.13 4.26
N LYS A 39 4.20 12.43 3.93
CA LYS A 39 3.19 12.07 4.92
C LYS A 39 3.68 10.92 5.82
N PRO A 40 3.38 10.95 7.13
CA PRO A 40 3.71 9.86 8.05
C PRO A 40 3.24 8.48 7.58
N GLY A 41 2.06 8.38 6.96
CA GLY A 41 1.48 7.16 6.41
C GLY A 41 2.33 6.53 5.30
N TYR A 42 3.14 7.30 4.57
CA TYR A 42 4.00 6.78 3.50
C TYR A 42 5.03 5.77 4.03
N LYS A 43 5.51 5.97 5.27
CA LYS A 43 6.43 5.02 5.92
C LYS A 43 5.80 3.64 6.10
N LYS A 44 4.49 3.57 6.38
CA LYS A 44 3.76 2.31 6.52
C LYS A 44 3.70 1.56 5.18
N ILE A 45 3.44 2.28 4.09
CA ILE A 45 3.43 1.75 2.71
C ILE A 45 4.81 1.19 2.34
N ARG A 46 5.86 1.96 2.59
CA ARG A 46 7.25 1.55 2.34
C ARG A 46 7.63 0.30 3.13
N PHE A 47 7.32 0.29 4.42
CA PHE A 47 7.58 -0.86 5.28
C PHE A 47 6.85 -2.11 4.79
N CYS A 48 5.58 -1.99 4.42
CA CYS A 48 4.82 -3.12 3.90
C CYS A 48 5.41 -3.67 2.60
N GLY A 49 5.77 -2.80 1.65
CA GLY A 49 6.41 -3.23 0.41
C GLY A 49 7.76 -3.92 0.65
N GLU A 50 8.57 -3.40 1.58
CA GLU A 50 9.84 -4.01 1.97
C GLU A 50 9.65 -5.37 2.65
N GLN A 51 8.62 -5.51 3.50
CA GLN A 51 8.29 -6.78 4.14
C GLN A 51 7.75 -7.80 3.13
N ALA A 52 6.84 -7.39 2.24
CA ALA A 52 6.33 -8.22 1.16
C ALA A 52 7.46 -8.75 0.27
N ALA A 53 8.41 -7.88 -0.10
CA ALA A 53 9.58 -8.28 -0.87
C ALA A 53 10.47 -9.30 -0.13
N ARG A 54 10.65 -9.15 1.19
CA ARG A 54 11.38 -10.13 2.02
C ARG A 54 10.66 -11.47 2.09
N ASP A 55 9.33 -11.45 2.09
CA ASP A 55 8.48 -12.63 2.13
C ASP A 55 8.28 -13.27 0.73
N GLY A 56 8.92 -12.72 -0.32
CA GLY A 56 8.82 -13.23 -1.69
C GLY A 56 7.50 -12.91 -2.37
N LEU A 57 6.77 -11.92 -1.87
CA LEU A 57 5.48 -11.47 -2.39
C LEU A 57 5.68 -10.29 -3.34
N GLU A 58 5.15 -10.43 -4.56
CA GLU A 58 5.24 -9.38 -5.59
C GLU A 58 4.24 -8.25 -5.33
N TYR A 59 3.15 -8.56 -4.64
CA TYR A 59 2.04 -7.65 -4.41
C TYR A 59 1.77 -7.47 -2.93
N PHE A 60 1.29 -6.29 -2.57
CA PHE A 60 0.71 -6.02 -1.28
C PHE A 60 -0.49 -5.11 -1.45
N TRP A 61 -1.47 -5.27 -0.57
CA TRP A 61 -2.71 -4.53 -0.58
C TRP A 61 -2.79 -3.57 0.61
N ILE A 62 -3.35 -2.39 0.35
CA ILE A 62 -3.49 -1.30 1.29
C ILE A 62 -4.97 -0.91 1.31
N ASP A 63 -5.63 -1.14 2.45
CA ASP A 63 -7.09 -0.89 2.65
C ASP A 63 -7.46 0.60 2.74
N THR A 64 -6.48 1.50 2.65
CA THR A 64 -6.58 2.85 3.24
C THR A 64 -6.65 3.96 2.20
N CYS A 65 -6.93 3.62 0.94
CA CYS A 65 -7.17 4.63 -0.08
C CYS A 65 -8.61 5.17 0.06
N CYS A 66 -8.82 6.05 1.05
CA CYS A 66 -9.99 6.94 1.09
C CYS A 66 -9.83 8.07 0.07
#